data_AF-A0A917IZ42-F1
#
_entry.id   AF-A0A917IZ42-F1
#
_cell.length_a   1.000
_cell.length_b   1.000
_cell.length_c   1.000
_cell.angle_alpha   90.00
_cell.angle_beta   90.00
_cell.angle_gamma   90.00
#
_symmetry.space_group_name_H-M   'P 1'
#
loop_
_entity.id
_entity.type
_entity.pdbx_description
1 polymer ?
#
loop_
_entity_poly.entity_id
_entity_poly.type
_entity_poly.pdbx_seq_one_letter_code
_entity_poly.pdbx_strand_id
1 'polypeptide(L)'
;MANPKRKGRAALRLSNAGMFYRRKAAHYSSLSEIEDRQDKQFFTAIARSAAANAINENKALNIPVVVVEDGWVVRKSNNGEVEKISEIEQRTAAIKKRMLTKGTVLYVKKG
;
A
#
# COMPACT_ATOMS: atom_id res chain seq x y z
N MET A 1 -42.47 31.21 -25.75
CA MET A 1 -43.03 30.51 -24.57
C MET A 1 -42.34 29.16 -24.43
N ALA A 2 -41.74 28.90 -23.27
CA ALA A 2 -40.98 27.68 -22.97
C ALA A 2 -41.91 26.53 -22.53
N ASN A 3 -41.65 25.30 -22.98
CA ASN A 3 -42.29 24.10 -22.44
C ASN A 3 -41.23 23.20 -21.75
N PRO A 4 -41.20 23.13 -20.41
CA PRO A 4 -40.05 22.63 -19.66
C PRO A 4 -40.29 21.24 -19.07
N LYS A 5 -40.38 20.15 -19.86
CA LYS A 5 -40.36 18.77 -19.31
C LYS A 5 -39.77 17.74 -20.28
N ARG A 6 -38.46 17.83 -20.57
CA ARG A 6 -37.68 16.65 -20.97
C ARG A 6 -36.74 16.28 -19.82
N LYS A 7 -37.29 15.58 -18.82
CA LYS A 7 -36.47 14.83 -17.85
C LYS A 7 -35.72 13.77 -18.65
N GLY A 8 -34.41 13.96 -18.83
CA GLY A 8 -33.53 12.95 -19.40
C GLY A 8 -33.72 11.64 -18.63
N ARG A 9 -34.28 10.63 -19.30
CA ARG A 9 -34.35 9.27 -18.78
C ARG A 9 -32.91 8.78 -18.69
N ALA A 10 -32.38 8.70 -17.47
CA ALA A 10 -31.15 7.97 -17.21
C ALA A 10 -31.39 6.53 -17.68
N ALA A 11 -30.68 6.13 -18.75
CA ALA A 11 -30.74 4.78 -19.25
C ALA A 11 -30.19 3.84 -18.17
N LEU A 12 -31.09 3.15 -17.49
CA LEU A 12 -30.77 1.99 -16.66
C LEU A 12 -30.21 0.91 -17.58
N ARG A 13 -28.88 0.80 -17.65
CA ARG A 13 -28.22 -0.37 -18.20
C ARG A 13 -28.35 -1.50 -17.19
N LEU A 14 -29.17 -2.49 -17.52
CA LEU A 14 -29.25 -3.76 -16.80
C LEU A 14 -27.94 -4.54 -17.04
N SER A 15 -27.13 -4.71 -15.99
CA SER A 15 -26.15 -5.79 -15.94
C SER A 15 -26.81 -6.98 -15.23
N ASN A 16 -26.83 -8.12 -15.91
CA ASN A 16 -27.14 -9.41 -15.28
C ASN A 16 -26.14 -9.65 -14.15
N ALA A 17 -26.65 -10.05 -12.98
CA ALA A 17 -25.96 -10.33 -11.72
C ALA A 17 -25.70 -9.11 -10.79
N GLY A 18 -26.56 -9.02 -9.76
CA GLY A 18 -26.14 -8.61 -8.40
C GLY A 18 -26.19 -7.13 -8.06
N MET A 19 -27.26 -6.71 -7.39
CA MET A 19 -27.34 -5.59 -6.42
C MET A 19 -26.61 -4.28 -6.78
N PHE A 20 -27.38 -3.31 -7.30
CA PHE A 20 -26.96 -1.92 -7.37
C PHE A 20 -26.97 -1.26 -5.99
N TYR A 21 -25.82 -1.21 -5.30
CA TYR A 21 -25.65 -0.28 -4.19
C TYR A 21 -25.47 1.14 -4.76
N ARG A 22 -26.48 1.99 -4.54
CA ARG A 22 -26.32 3.45 -4.63
C ARG A 22 -25.26 3.84 -3.61
N ARG A 23 -24.01 4.08 -4.03
CA ARG A 23 -23.01 4.75 -3.15
C ARG A 23 -23.58 6.11 -2.78
N LYS A 24 -24.18 6.22 -1.59
CA LYS A 24 -24.28 7.52 -0.90
C LYS A 24 -22.85 8.07 -0.88
N ALA A 25 -22.67 9.32 -1.27
CA ALA A 25 -21.39 10.01 -1.16
C ALA A 25 -20.92 9.84 0.29
N ALA A 26 -19.96 8.94 0.48
CA ALA A 26 -19.44 8.64 1.80
C ALA A 26 -18.70 9.88 2.26
N HIS A 27 -18.96 10.30 3.50
CA HIS A 27 -18.03 11.16 4.23
C HIS A 27 -16.62 10.62 3.98
N TYR A 28 -15.72 11.45 3.45
CA TYR A 28 -14.32 11.10 3.35
C TYR A 28 -13.80 10.97 4.78
N SER A 29 -13.79 9.73 5.30
CA SER A 29 -13.01 9.38 6.48
C SER A 29 -11.56 9.75 6.17
N SER A 30 -10.90 10.46 7.09
CA SER A 30 -9.48 10.78 6.93
C SER A 30 -8.68 9.49 6.66
N LEU A 31 -7.54 9.58 5.97
CA LEU A 31 -6.70 8.40 5.70
C LEU A 31 -6.37 7.65 7.02
N SER A 32 -6.21 8.40 8.11
CA SER A 32 -6.03 7.87 9.47
C SER A 32 -7.20 7.00 9.93
N GLU A 33 -8.45 7.41 9.70
CA GLU A 33 -9.63 6.61 10.08
C GLU A 33 -9.77 5.32 9.27
N ILE A 34 -9.25 5.30 8.04
CA ILE A 34 -9.20 4.10 7.20
C ILE A 34 -8.09 3.17 7.70
N GLU A 35 -6.93 3.73 8.03
CA GLU A 35 -5.80 3.01 8.62
C GLU A 35 -6.14 2.36 9.96
N ASP A 36 -6.85 3.06 10.83
CA ASP A 36 -7.27 2.53 12.13
C ASP A 36 -8.31 1.40 12.03
N ARG A 37 -9.05 1.32 10.91
CA ARG A 37 -10.12 0.31 10.71
C ARG A 37 -9.68 -0.90 9.89
N GLN A 38 -8.62 -0.79 9.11
CA GLN A 38 -8.21 -1.83 8.16
C GLN A 38 -7.09 -2.71 8.72
N ASP A 39 -7.18 -4.00 8.41
CA ASP A 39 -6.20 -4.99 8.87
C ASP A 39 -4.88 -4.88 8.08
N LYS A 40 -3.77 -5.34 8.66
CA LYS A 40 -2.44 -5.33 8.04
C LYS A 40 -2.41 -6.01 6.66
N GLN A 41 -3.30 -6.99 6.45
CA GLN A 41 -3.43 -7.68 5.17
C GLN A 41 -3.90 -6.75 4.04
N PHE A 42 -4.77 -5.78 4.34
CA PHE A 42 -5.25 -4.79 3.38
C PHE A 42 -4.10 -3.93 2.85
N PHE A 43 -3.29 -3.37 3.74
CA PHE A 43 -2.11 -2.58 3.36
C PHE A 43 -1.08 -3.41 2.61
N THR A 44 -0.92 -4.68 3.00
CA THR A 44 -0.01 -5.59 2.31
C THR A 44 -0.45 -5.82 0.86
N ALA A 45 -1.74 -6.00 0.60
CA ALA A 45 -2.27 -6.17 -0.74
C ALA A 45 -2.08 -4.91 -1.61
N ILE A 46 -2.38 -3.72 -1.04
CA ILE A 46 -2.16 -2.44 -1.73
C ILE A 46 -0.67 -2.23 -2.03
N ALA A 47 0.19 -2.43 -1.03
CA ALA A 47 1.63 -2.26 -1.18
C ALA A 47 2.21 -3.20 -2.25
N ARG A 48 1.76 -4.46 -2.30
CA ARG A 48 2.16 -5.40 -3.35
C ARG A 48 1.77 -4.92 -4.75
N SER A 49 0.52 -4.46 -4.91
CA SER A 49 0.05 -3.95 -6.20
C SER A 49 0.80 -2.70 -6.63
N ALA A 50 1.02 -1.76 -5.70
CA ALA A 50 1.75 -0.53 -5.97
C ALA A 50 3.22 -0.81 -6.32
N ALA A 51 3.87 -1.71 -5.59
CA ALA A 51 5.25 -2.11 -5.86
C ALA A 51 5.39 -2.77 -7.23
N ALA A 52 4.48 -3.68 -7.60
CA ALA A 52 4.49 -4.32 -8.91
C ALA A 52 4.37 -3.29 -10.05
N ASN A 53 3.47 -2.32 -9.91
CA ASN A 53 3.31 -1.25 -10.89
C ASN A 53 4.57 -0.38 -11.00
N ALA A 54 5.11 0.07 -9.87
CA ALA A 54 6.34 0.87 -9.85
C ALA A 54 7.53 0.12 -10.47
N ILE A 55 7.68 -1.18 -10.21
CA ILE A 55 8.73 -2.00 -10.82
C ILE A 55 8.55 -2.07 -12.33
N ASN A 56 7.33 -2.28 -12.81
CA ASN A 56 7.05 -2.37 -14.25
C ASN A 56 7.27 -1.04 -14.95
N GLU A 57 6.85 0.07 -14.34
CA GLU A 57 7.10 1.42 -14.86
C GLU A 57 8.61 1.73 -14.90
N ASN A 58 9.35 1.42 -13.83
CA ASN A 58 10.80 1.62 -13.79
C ASN A 58 11.51 0.81 -14.89
N LYS A 59 11.10 -0.45 -15.11
CA LYS A 59 11.62 -1.26 -16.22
C LYS A 59 11.33 -0.64 -17.59
N ALA A 60 10.11 -0.14 -17.80
CA ALA A 60 9.74 0.53 -19.05
C ALA A 60 10.54 1.82 -19.29
N LEU A 61 10.93 2.52 -18.23
CA LEU A 61 11.71 3.76 -18.27
C LEU A 61 13.23 3.56 -18.24
N ASN A 62 13.72 2.31 -18.27
CA ASN A 62 15.13 1.97 -18.11
C ASN A 62 15.74 2.44 -16.78
N ILE A 63 14.91 2.61 -15.74
CA ILE A 63 15.35 3.01 -14.40
C ILE A 63 15.78 1.75 -13.63
N PRO A 64 17.00 1.71 -13.05
CA PRO A 64 17.46 0.57 -12.26
C PRO A 64 16.55 0.31 -11.06
N VAL A 65 16.24 -0.96 -10.80
CA VAL A 65 15.39 -1.38 -9.68
C VAL A 65 16.26 -1.96 -8.58
N VAL A 66 16.08 -1.49 -7.35
CA VAL A 66 16.74 -2.05 -6.17
C VAL A 66 15.82 -3.07 -5.51
N VAL A 67 16.31 -4.29 -5.33
CA VAL A 67 15.57 -5.41 -4.73
C VAL A 67 16.42 -6.10 -3.67
N VAL A 68 15.75 -6.84 -2.80
CA VAL A 68 16.41 -7.73 -1.84
C VAL A 68 16.43 -9.14 -2.43
N GLU A 69 17.62 -9.71 -2.57
CA GLU A 69 17.84 -11.05 -3.13
C GLU A 69 18.96 -11.74 -2.34
N ASP A 70 18.70 -12.97 -1.87
CA ASP A 70 19.67 -13.80 -1.12
C ASP A 70 20.34 -13.11 0.07
N GLY A 71 19.61 -12.23 0.78
CA GLY A 71 20.15 -11.48 1.91
C GLY A 71 21.00 -10.27 1.52
N TRP A 72 21.01 -9.89 0.24
CA TRP A 72 21.70 -8.70 -0.27
C TRP A 72 20.69 -7.69 -0.83
N VAL A 73 21.01 -6.41 -0.67
CA VAL A 73 20.41 -5.33 -1.46
C VAL A 73 21.15 -5.30 -2.78
N VAL A 74 20.46 -5.64 -3.85
CA VAL A 74 21.00 -5.66 -5.22
C VAL A 74 20.30 -4.65 -6.10
N ARG A 75 21.04 -4.01 -6.98
CA ARG A 75 20.52 -3.14 -8.04
C ARG A 75 20.54 -3.90 -9.35
N LYS A 76 19.37 -4.06 -9.96
CA LYS A 76 19.20 -4.68 -11.27
C LYS A 76 19.04 -3.57 -12.31
N SER A 77 20.03 -3.42 -13.17
CA SER A 77 19.97 -2.54 -14.34
C SER A 77 19.11 -3.18 -15.42
N ASN A 78 18.57 -2.36 -16.34
CA ASN A 78 17.71 -2.91 -17.41
C ASN A 78 18.45 -3.82 -18.40
N ASN A 79 19.79 -3.73 -18.44
CA ASN A 79 20.64 -4.58 -19.28
C ASN A 79 20.87 -5.98 -18.70
N GLY A 80 20.26 -6.30 -17.55
CA GLY A 80 20.45 -7.57 -16.86
C GLY A 80 21.67 -7.62 -15.93
N GLU A 81 22.44 -6.53 -15.84
CA GLU A 81 23.53 -6.39 -14.89
C GLU A 81 22.99 -6.28 -13.45
N VAL A 82 23.60 -7.04 -12.54
CA VAL A 82 23.23 -7.09 -11.13
C VAL A 82 24.41 -6.61 -10.29
N GLU A 83 24.24 -5.45 -9.67
CA GLU A 83 25.22 -4.85 -8.76
C GLU A 83 24.82 -5.15 -7.30
N LYS A 84 25.70 -5.80 -6.53
CA LYS A 84 25.49 -6.02 -5.10
C LYS A 84 25.88 -4.75 -4.34
N ILE A 85 24.93 -4.09 -3.69
CA ILE A 85 25.16 -2.83 -2.97
C ILE A 85 25.59 -3.11 -1.52
N SER A 86 24.81 -3.88 -0.78
CA SER A 86 25.06 -4.14 0.62
C SER A 86 24.47 -5.45 1.09
N GLU A 87 25.14 -6.09 2.04
CA GLU A 87 24.60 -7.25 2.74
C GLU A 87 23.57 -6.78 3.78
N ILE A 88 22.46 -7.49 3.88
CA ILE A 88 21.48 -7.28 4.94
C ILE A 88 21.99 -8.04 6.14
N GLU A 89 22.69 -7.35 7.04
CA GLU A 89 22.93 -7.86 8.39
C GLU A 89 21.58 -8.12 9.06
N GLN A 90 21.13 -9.37 9.03
CA GLN A 90 19.97 -9.80 9.81
C GLN A 90 20.37 -9.75 11.29
N ARG A 91 20.29 -8.56 11.89
CA ARG A 91 20.33 -8.41 13.35
C ARG A 91 18.99 -8.89 13.92
N THR A 92 18.72 -10.19 13.75
CA THR A 92 17.65 -10.95 14.41
C THR A 92 18.01 -11.33 15.84
N ALA A 93 18.96 -10.63 16.45
CA ALA A 93 19.04 -10.60 17.90
C ALA A 93 17.86 -9.77 18.40
N ALA A 94 16.71 -10.43 18.61
CA ALA A 94 15.70 -9.92 19.52
C ALA A 94 16.45 -9.42 20.76
N ILE A 95 16.33 -8.13 21.08
CA ILE A 95 17.01 -7.54 22.23
C ILE A 95 16.39 -8.16 23.48
N LYS A 96 16.84 -9.37 23.85
CA LYS A 96 16.29 -10.18 24.95
C LYS A 96 16.51 -9.51 26.30
N LYS A 97 17.45 -8.57 26.38
CA LYS A 97 17.72 -7.72 27.55
C LYS A 97 18.00 -6.30 27.08
N ARG A 98 17.02 -5.41 27.22
CA ARG A 98 17.32 -3.99 27.37
C ARG A 98 17.71 -3.76 28.82
N MET A 99 18.96 -3.45 29.08
CA MET A 99 19.36 -2.94 30.39
C MET A 99 18.79 -1.53 30.54
N LEU A 100 17.74 -1.40 31.35
CA LEU A 100 17.18 -0.10 31.68
C LEU A 100 18.13 0.58 32.68
N THR A 101 18.53 1.81 32.39
CA THR A 101 19.31 2.63 33.33
C THR A 101 18.36 3.34 34.30
N LYS A 102 18.89 3.74 35.46
CA LYS A 102 18.14 4.51 36.44
C LYS A 102 17.61 5.80 35.79
N GLY A 103 16.30 6.03 35.88
CA GLY A 103 15.62 7.17 35.24
C GLY A 103 14.86 6.83 33.95
N THR A 104 14.90 5.57 33.47
CA THR A 104 14.12 5.17 32.30
C THR A 104 12.62 5.11 32.62
N VAL A 105 11.78 5.79 31.83
CA VAL A 105 10.32 5.76 31.94
C VAL A 105 9.74 4.88 30.83
N LEU A 106 8.91 3.91 31.20
CA LEU A 106 8.20 3.04 30.26
C LEU A 106 6.75 3.50 30.14
N TYR A 107 6.30 3.76 28.92
CA TYR A 107 4.89 3.99 28.65
C TYR A 107 4.23 2.68 28.20
N VAL A 108 3.28 2.19 28.99
CA VAL A 108 2.49 0.99 28.67
C VAL A 108 1.04 1.40 28.53
N LYS A 109 0.48 1.21 27.32
CA LYS A 109 -0.94 1.45 27.06
C LYS A 109 -1.75 0.29 27.68
N LYS A 110 -2.73 0.62 28.53
CA LYS A 110 -3.68 -0.39 29.05
C LYS A 110 -4.49 -0.96 27.88
N GLY A 111 -4.47 -2.29 27.75
CA GLY A 111 -5.43 -3.06 26.95
C GLY A 111 -6.72 -3.27 27.70
#